data_AF-A0A0D8HJX5-F1
#
_entry.id   AF-A0A0D8HJX5-F1
#
_cell.length_a   1.000
_cell.length_b   1.000
_cell.length_c   1.000
_cell.angle_alpha   90.00
_cell.angle_beta   90.00
_cell.angle_gamma   90.00
#
_symmetry.space_group_name_H-M   'P 1'
#
loop_
_entity.id
_entity.type
_entity.pdbx_description
1 polymer ?
#
loop_
_entity_poly.entity_id
_entity_poly.type
_entity_poly.pdbx_seq_one_letter_code
_entity_poly.pdbx_strand_id
1 'polypeptide(L)'
;MKWTANEIALIGTATTVVVAILSALIAYMVAKRERRRTLYSEAIQAIVAWKEMLYRVRRRSGNQVYDLVAAFHDLQDKLSYYEAWIGSESKYMSRSYKRLVKAVKSKTDFLIRDAWKESIRDPAEYSLPSDDHPDLAPNVEAFLNDVRSHLSPYFWRRIALAYRNREVK
;
A
#
# COMPACT_ATOMS: atom_id res chain seq x y z
N MET A 1 13.55 -39.27 44.39
CA MET A 1 12.22 -38.70 44.11
C MET A 1 11.69 -39.36 42.85
N LYS A 2 10.72 -40.27 42.94
CA LYS A 2 10.13 -40.97 41.79
C LYS A 2 8.78 -40.31 41.51
N TRP A 3 8.65 -39.64 40.37
CA TRP A 3 7.41 -39.01 39.93
C TRP A 3 6.36 -40.07 39.63
N THR A 4 5.11 -39.81 40.00
CA THR A 4 3.97 -40.69 39.73
C THR A 4 3.48 -40.51 38.30
N ALA A 5 2.85 -41.54 37.70
CA ALA A 5 2.34 -41.49 36.33
C ALA A 5 1.37 -40.32 36.07
N ASN A 6 0.64 -39.90 37.12
CA ASN A 6 -0.29 -38.78 37.06
C ASN A 6 0.43 -37.42 36.94
N GLU A 7 1.58 -37.25 37.60
CA GLU A 7 2.37 -36.02 37.50
C GLU A 7 3.01 -35.87 36.12
N ILE A 8 3.48 -36.98 35.53
CA ILE A 8 4.03 -37.00 34.17
C ILE A 8 2.92 -36.67 33.13
N ALA A 9 1.72 -37.24 33.31
CA ALA A 9 0.57 -36.95 32.44
C ALA A 9 0.10 -35.49 32.57
N LEU A 10 0.08 -34.92 33.78
CA LEU A 10 -0.30 -33.53 34.01
C LEU A 10 0.71 -32.54 33.42
N ILE A 11 2.01 -32.80 33.55
CA ILE A 11 3.07 -31.99 32.94
C ILE A 11 3.02 -32.11 31.42
N GLY A 12 2.81 -33.31 30.88
CA GLY A 12 2.67 -33.54 29.44
C GLY A 12 1.48 -32.81 28.84
N THR A 13 0.31 -32.90 29.47
CA THR A 13 -0.91 -32.19 29.03
C THR A 13 -0.77 -30.68 29.14
N ALA A 14 -0.24 -30.14 30.24
CA ALA A 14 0.02 -28.71 30.38
C ALA A 14 0.99 -28.17 29.30
N THR A 15 2.05 -28.92 28.99
CA THR A 15 3.01 -28.55 27.94
C THR A 15 2.36 -28.52 26.56
N THR A 16 1.52 -29.52 26.22
CA THR A 16 0.83 -29.53 24.92
C THR A 16 -0.14 -28.35 24.75
N VAL A 17 -0.86 -27.96 25.82
CA VAL A 17 -1.77 -26.81 25.78
C VAL A 17 -1.00 -25.51 25.55
N VAL A 18 0.12 -25.30 26.25
CA VAL A 18 0.95 -24.10 26.07
C VAL A 18 1.51 -24.03 24.64
N VAL A 19 2.04 -25.13 24.12
CA VAL A 19 2.56 -25.20 22.74
C VAL A 19 1.46 -24.93 21.71
N ALA A 20 0.26 -25.45 21.92
CA ALA A 20 -0.88 -25.21 21.04
C ALA A 20 -1.30 -23.72 21.04
N ILE A 21 -1.37 -23.09 22.21
CA ILE A 21 -1.68 -21.65 22.34
C ILE A 21 -0.61 -20.80 21.65
N LEU A 22 0.68 -21.07 21.89
CA LEU A 22 1.76 -20.32 21.26
C LEU A 22 1.75 -20.48 19.73
N SER A 23 1.54 -21.70 19.24
CA SER A 23 1.40 -21.98 17.80
C SER A 23 0.24 -21.22 17.18
N ALA A 24 -0.92 -21.20 17.85
CA ALA A 24 -2.09 -20.47 17.39
C ALA A 24 -1.85 -18.95 17.36
N LEU A 25 -1.17 -18.39 18.36
CA LEU A 25 -0.81 -16.98 18.39
C LEU A 25 0.16 -16.61 17.26
N ILE A 26 1.18 -17.44 17.01
CA ILE A 26 2.12 -17.24 15.91
C ILE A 26 1.38 -17.29 14.57
N ALA A 27 0.52 -18.30 14.35
CA ALA A 27 -0.27 -18.43 13.14
C ALA A 27 -1.16 -17.20 12.90
N TYR A 28 -1.84 -16.72 13.94
CA TYR A 28 -2.65 -15.50 13.88
C TYR A 28 -1.82 -14.27 13.52
N MET A 29 -0.63 -14.10 14.12
CA MET A 29 0.27 -13.00 13.82
C MET A 29 0.79 -13.03 12.37
N VAL A 30 1.14 -14.21 11.87
CA VAL A 30 1.59 -14.41 10.48
C VAL A 30 0.45 -14.09 9.51
N ALA A 31 -0.76 -14.61 9.74
CA ALA A 31 -1.93 -14.35 8.91
C ALA A 31 -2.28 -12.85 8.86
N LYS A 32 -2.24 -12.18 10.01
CA LYS A 32 -2.47 -10.72 10.10
C LYS A 32 -1.40 -9.93 9.34
N ARG A 33 -0.14 -10.35 9.41
CA ARG A 33 0.96 -9.72 8.67
C ARG A 33 0.78 -9.89 7.16
N GLU A 34 0.39 -11.07 6.71
CA GLU A 34 0.19 -11.35 5.29
C GLU A 34 -0.97 -10.53 4.71
N ARG A 35 -2.12 -10.50 5.41
CA ARG A 35 -3.26 -9.65 5.01
C ARG A 35 -2.85 -8.18 4.82
N ARG A 36 -2.01 -7.65 5.70
CA ARG A 36 -1.50 -6.28 5.60
C ARG A 36 -0.53 -6.10 4.44
N ARG A 37 0.32 -7.10 4.15
CA ARG A 37 1.22 -7.07 2.98
C ARG A 37 0.41 -6.97 1.69
N THR A 38 -0.62 -7.80 1.54
CA THR A 38 -1.54 -7.77 0.40
C THR A 38 -2.21 -6.41 0.26
N LEU A 39 -2.78 -5.88 1.36
CA LEU A 39 -3.41 -4.56 1.37
C LEU A 39 -2.44 -3.46 0.87
N TYR A 40 -1.19 -3.45 1.35
CA TYR A 40 -0.22 -2.44 0.93
C TYR A 40 0.27 -2.64 -0.51
N SER A 41 0.40 -3.87 -0.99
CA SER A 41 0.77 -4.11 -2.40
C SER A 41 -0.32 -3.65 -3.35
N GLU A 42 -1.58 -3.91 -3.03
CA GLU A 42 -2.72 -3.50 -3.85
C GLU A 42 -2.90 -1.98 -3.84
N ALA A 43 -2.69 -1.34 -2.68
CA ALA A 43 -2.69 0.12 -2.56
C ALA A 43 -1.59 0.78 -3.42
N ILE A 44 -0.40 0.17 -3.51
CA ILE A 44 0.68 0.62 -4.40
C ILE A 44 0.33 0.37 -5.86
N GLN A 45 -0.30 -0.76 -6.19
CA GLN A 45 -0.75 -1.06 -7.54
C GLN A 45 -1.70 0.03 -8.05
N ALA A 46 -2.63 0.51 -7.22
CA ALA A 46 -3.51 1.62 -7.57
C ALA A 46 -2.75 2.95 -7.82
N ILE A 47 -1.69 3.21 -7.06
CA ILE A 47 -0.81 4.38 -7.27
C ILE A 47 -0.06 4.29 -8.60
N VAL A 48 0.49 3.12 -8.93
CA VAL A 48 1.17 2.89 -10.21
C VAL A 48 0.19 3.00 -11.37
N ALA A 49 -1.02 2.46 -11.22
CA ALA A 49 -2.08 2.57 -12.22
C ALA A 49 -2.52 4.04 -12.44
N TRP A 50 -2.58 4.86 -11.39
CA TRP A 50 -2.81 6.31 -11.54
C TRP A 50 -1.71 6.97 -12.37
N LYS A 51 -0.43 6.67 -12.10
CA LYS A 51 0.69 7.17 -12.93
C LYS A 51 0.53 6.71 -14.38
N GLU A 52 0.14 5.47 -14.60
CA GLU A 52 -0.05 4.91 -15.95
C GLU A 52 -1.13 5.65 -16.75
N MET A 53 -2.13 6.22 -16.08
CA MET A 53 -3.15 7.03 -16.75
C MET A 53 -2.58 8.21 -17.52
N LEU A 54 -1.48 8.82 -17.06
CA LEU A 54 -0.78 9.86 -17.82
C LEU A 54 -0.38 9.36 -19.22
N TYR A 55 0.24 8.18 -19.29
CA TYR A 55 0.69 7.60 -20.56
C TYR A 55 -0.47 7.11 -21.42
N ARG A 56 -1.57 6.67 -20.80
CA ARG A 56 -2.79 6.32 -21.52
C ARG A 56 -3.44 7.55 -22.15
N VAL A 57 -3.46 8.69 -21.46
CA VAL A 57 -3.95 9.95 -22.01
C VAL A 57 -3.09 10.41 -23.18
N ARG A 58 -1.76 10.30 -23.10
CA ARG A 58 -0.86 10.64 -24.21
C ARG A 58 -1.11 9.77 -25.46
N ARG A 59 -1.43 8.49 -25.28
CA ARG A 59 -1.67 7.50 -26.34
C ARG A 59 -3.15 7.34 -26.74
N ARG A 60 -4.01 8.26 -26.30
CA ARG A 60 -5.47 8.14 -26.51
C ARG A 60 -5.83 8.19 -27.99
N SER A 61 -6.75 7.33 -28.44
CA SER A 61 -7.45 7.52 -29.73
C SER A 61 -8.74 8.33 -29.55
N GLY A 62 -9.25 8.94 -30.62
CA GLY A 62 -10.36 9.90 -30.57
C GLY A 62 -11.67 9.37 -29.94
N ASN A 63 -11.88 8.05 -29.89
CA ASN A 63 -13.06 7.41 -29.30
C ASN A 63 -12.89 6.97 -27.83
N GLN A 64 -11.69 7.05 -27.26
CA GLN A 64 -11.38 6.51 -25.92
C GLN A 64 -11.56 7.50 -24.76
N VAL A 65 -12.02 8.73 -25.04
CA VAL A 65 -12.11 9.78 -24.02
C VAL A 65 -12.98 9.34 -22.84
N TYR A 66 -14.16 8.77 -23.13
CA TYR A 66 -15.08 8.31 -22.10
C TYR A 66 -14.50 7.15 -21.27
N ASP A 67 -13.83 6.21 -21.92
CA ASP A 67 -13.19 5.07 -21.24
C ASP A 67 -12.06 5.52 -20.30
N LEU A 68 -11.26 6.51 -20.73
CA LEU A 68 -10.19 7.07 -19.90
C LEU A 68 -10.74 7.83 -18.70
N VAL A 69 -11.81 8.60 -18.88
CA VAL A 69 -12.49 9.31 -17.77
C VAL A 69 -13.08 8.30 -16.79
N ALA A 70 -13.77 7.26 -17.26
CA ALA A 70 -14.26 6.17 -16.41
C ALA A 70 -13.11 5.49 -15.63
N ALA A 71 -12.00 5.20 -16.28
CA ALA A 71 -10.82 4.62 -15.62
C ALA A 71 -10.22 5.54 -14.54
N PHE A 72 -10.24 6.88 -14.73
CA PHE A 72 -9.86 7.82 -13.67
C PHE A 72 -10.80 7.76 -12.47
N HIS A 73 -12.11 7.67 -12.71
CA HIS A 73 -13.10 7.53 -11.64
C HIS A 73 -12.90 6.23 -10.85
N ASP A 74 -12.75 5.10 -11.53
CA ASP A 74 -12.48 3.81 -10.89
C ASP A 74 -11.21 3.83 -10.04
N LEU A 75 -10.15 4.49 -10.53
CA LEU A 75 -8.90 4.64 -9.78
C LEU A 75 -9.07 5.58 -8.60
N GLN A 76 -9.83 6.66 -8.73
CA GLN A 76 -10.14 7.54 -7.62
C GLN A 76 -10.86 6.79 -6.50
N ASP A 77 -11.86 5.97 -6.85
CA ASP A 77 -12.59 5.14 -5.89
C ASP A 77 -11.67 4.11 -5.22
N LYS A 78 -10.79 3.44 -5.98
CA LYS A 78 -9.79 2.51 -5.43
C LYS A 78 -8.83 3.20 -4.46
N LEU A 79 -8.34 4.40 -4.78
CA LEU A 79 -7.47 5.15 -3.87
C LEU A 79 -8.20 5.51 -2.57
N SER A 80 -9.45 5.97 -2.67
CA SER A 80 -10.29 6.26 -1.50
C SER A 80 -10.59 5.00 -0.67
N TYR A 81 -10.84 3.86 -1.32
CA TYR A 81 -11.03 2.57 -0.68
C TYR A 81 -9.81 2.15 0.15
N TYR A 82 -8.61 2.17 -0.45
CA TYR A 82 -7.39 1.82 0.28
C TYR A 82 -7.06 2.83 1.38
N GLU A 83 -7.35 4.12 1.20
CA GLU A 83 -7.21 5.12 2.26
C GLU A 83 -8.08 4.78 3.47
N ALA A 84 -9.35 4.42 3.25
CA ALA A 84 -10.28 4.04 4.30
C ALA A 84 -9.87 2.74 5.01
N TRP A 85 -9.51 1.70 4.25
CA TRP A 85 -9.11 0.41 4.82
C TRP A 85 -7.78 0.51 5.58
N ILE A 86 -6.79 1.22 5.04
CA ILE A 86 -5.55 1.49 5.78
C ILE A 86 -5.86 2.32 7.03
N GLY A 87 -6.81 3.25 6.95
CA GLY A 87 -7.34 4.03 8.07
C GLY A 87 -7.90 3.19 9.21
N SER A 88 -8.71 2.18 8.88
CA SER A 88 -9.27 1.26 9.89
C SER A 88 -8.19 0.40 10.56
N GLU A 89 -7.07 0.13 9.87
CA GLU A 89 -5.95 -0.64 10.42
C GLU A 89 -4.96 0.21 11.24
N SER A 90 -4.67 1.43 10.80
CA SER A 90 -3.67 2.32 11.42
C SER A 90 -3.79 3.76 10.92
N LYS A 91 -4.13 4.68 11.83
CA LYS A 91 -4.16 6.13 11.56
C LYS A 91 -2.83 6.66 10.99
N TYR A 92 -1.70 6.15 11.47
CA TYR A 92 -0.37 6.59 11.04
C TYR A 92 -0.02 6.11 9.63
N MET A 93 -0.44 4.90 9.26
CA MET A 93 -0.29 4.42 7.89
C MET A 93 -1.25 5.13 6.93
N SER A 94 -2.46 5.46 7.38
CA SER A 94 -3.40 6.23 6.57
C SER A 94 -2.83 7.61 6.23
N ARG A 95 -2.23 8.31 7.20
CA ARG A 95 -1.52 9.57 6.95
C ARG A 95 -0.37 9.40 5.95
N SER A 96 0.40 8.32 6.07
CA SER A 96 1.47 8.02 5.10
C SER A 96 0.91 7.84 3.69
N TYR A 97 -0.13 7.03 3.55
CA TYR A 97 -0.77 6.76 2.27
C TYR A 97 -1.40 8.01 1.66
N LYS A 98 -2.11 8.82 2.46
CA LYS A 98 -2.65 10.12 2.03
C LYS A 98 -1.57 11.04 1.48
N ARG A 99 -0.38 11.10 2.11
CA ARG A 99 0.75 11.88 1.59
C ARG A 99 1.24 11.34 0.24
N LEU A 100 1.32 10.02 0.08
CA LEU A 100 1.66 9.40 -1.20
C LEU A 100 0.62 9.75 -2.28
N VAL A 101 -0.67 9.52 -2.01
CA VAL A 101 -1.77 9.85 -2.92
C VAL A 101 -1.72 11.33 -3.33
N LYS A 102 -1.57 12.24 -2.35
CA LYS A 102 -1.46 13.68 -2.61
C LYS A 102 -0.28 14.00 -3.51
N ALA A 103 0.90 13.46 -3.22
CA ALA A 103 2.10 13.71 -4.00
C ALA A 103 1.99 13.19 -5.44
N VAL A 104 1.40 12.01 -5.61
CA VAL A 104 1.18 11.39 -6.93
C VAL A 104 0.23 12.23 -7.75
N LYS A 105 -0.93 12.61 -7.17
CA LYS A 105 -1.90 13.48 -7.83
C LYS A 105 -1.29 14.84 -8.18
N SER A 106 -0.58 15.50 -7.25
CA SER A 106 0.02 16.81 -7.52
C SER A 106 1.11 16.76 -8.59
N LYS A 107 1.95 15.71 -8.60
CA LYS A 107 3.03 15.56 -9.59
C LYS A 107 2.52 15.12 -10.97
N THR A 108 1.31 14.56 -11.06
CA THR A 108 0.73 14.09 -12.34
C THR A 108 -0.32 15.04 -12.91
N ASP A 109 -0.97 15.88 -12.10
CA ASP A 109 -2.09 16.73 -12.53
C ASP A 109 -1.74 17.62 -13.72
N PHE A 110 -0.64 18.37 -13.65
CA PHE A 110 -0.24 19.26 -14.74
C PHE A 110 0.11 18.46 -16.02
N LEU A 111 0.85 17.35 -15.87
CA LEU A 111 1.23 16.49 -16.99
C LEU A 111 0.02 15.86 -17.69
N ILE A 112 -0.99 15.45 -16.91
CA ILE A 112 -2.23 14.88 -17.44
C ILE A 112 -2.99 15.97 -18.21
N ARG A 113 -3.11 17.18 -17.66
CA ARG A 113 -3.79 18.31 -18.32
C ARG A 113 -3.10 18.71 -19.62
N ASP A 114 -1.78 18.74 -19.64
CA ASP A 114 -1.03 19.09 -20.84
C ASP A 114 -1.11 17.96 -21.87
N ALA A 115 -1.04 16.71 -21.45
CA ALA A 115 -1.27 15.56 -22.33
C ALA A 115 -2.64 15.63 -23.02
N TRP A 116 -3.71 16.11 -22.36
CA TRP A 116 -5.02 16.31 -22.97
C TRP A 116 -5.07 17.41 -24.05
N LYS A 117 -4.14 18.37 -24.02
CA LYS A 117 -4.04 19.45 -25.02
C LYS A 117 -3.16 19.06 -26.21
N GLU A 118 -2.22 18.15 -26.00
CA GLU A 118 -1.36 17.64 -27.05
C GLU A 118 -2.15 16.84 -28.10
N SER A 119 -1.62 16.83 -29.32
CA SER A 119 -2.14 16.00 -30.41
C SER A 119 -2.08 14.52 -30.05
N ILE A 120 -3.03 13.76 -30.58
CA ILE A 120 -3.06 12.31 -30.43
C ILE A 120 -1.75 11.71 -30.97
N ARG A 121 -1.10 10.88 -30.15
CA ARG A 121 0.10 10.13 -30.54
C ARG A 121 -0.28 8.74 -31.03
N ASP A 122 0.59 8.14 -31.84
CA ASP A 122 0.41 6.75 -32.27
C ASP A 122 0.43 5.84 -31.01
N PRO A 123 -0.57 4.96 -30.81
CA PRO A 123 -0.57 4.00 -29.71
C PRO A 123 0.66 3.08 -29.66
N ALA A 124 1.32 2.85 -30.80
CA ALA A 124 2.54 2.07 -30.92
C ALA A 124 3.81 2.84 -30.53
N GLU A 125 3.75 4.17 -30.42
CA GLU A 125 4.87 4.97 -29.94
C GLU A 125 5.02 4.87 -28.41
N TYR A 126 6.25 4.58 -28.00
CA TYR A 126 6.66 4.64 -26.59
C TYR A 126 6.70 6.10 -26.11
N SER A 127 6.93 6.29 -24.80
CA SER A 127 7.25 7.60 -24.24
C SER A 127 8.40 8.25 -25.04
N LEU A 128 8.20 9.50 -25.45
CA LEU A 128 9.21 10.22 -26.21
C LEU A 128 10.35 10.65 -25.27
N PRO A 129 11.62 10.75 -25.74
CA PRO A 129 12.72 11.23 -24.89
C PRO A 129 12.51 12.63 -24.30
N SER A 130 11.66 13.44 -24.93
CA SER A 130 11.28 14.78 -24.49
C SER A 130 10.13 14.80 -23.48
N ASP A 131 9.54 13.65 -23.16
CA ASP A 131 8.41 13.59 -22.23
C ASP A 131 8.86 13.85 -20.80
N ASP A 132 8.16 14.76 -20.13
CA ASP A 132 8.30 14.89 -18.69
C ASP A 132 7.65 13.69 -17.99
N HIS A 133 8.41 13.09 -17.07
CA HIS A 133 8.01 11.95 -16.27
C HIS A 133 7.94 12.33 -14.80
N PRO A 134 6.82 12.04 -14.10
CA PRO A 134 6.73 12.33 -12.68
C PRO A 134 7.66 11.39 -11.92
N ASP A 135 8.66 11.96 -11.24
CA ASP A 135 9.47 11.22 -10.27
C ASP A 135 8.66 11.01 -8.98
N LEU A 136 8.20 9.77 -8.80
CA LEU A 136 7.44 9.32 -7.62
C LEU A 136 8.30 8.46 -6.69
N ALA A 137 9.53 8.13 -7.07
CA ALA A 137 10.35 7.17 -6.34
C ALA A 137 10.56 7.58 -4.87
N PRO A 138 10.87 8.85 -4.54
CA PRO A 138 11.02 9.27 -3.14
C PRO A 138 9.74 9.09 -2.31
N ASN A 139 8.57 9.35 -2.91
CA ASN A 139 7.29 9.24 -2.23
C ASN A 139 6.89 7.77 -1.99
N VAL A 140 7.10 6.93 -3.01
CA VAL A 140 6.86 5.48 -2.92
C VAL A 140 7.82 4.86 -1.90
N GLU A 141 9.09 5.23 -1.92
CA GLU A 141 10.08 4.72 -0.98
C GLU A 141 9.76 5.14 0.46
N ALA A 142 9.35 6.38 0.70
CA ALA A 142 8.90 6.83 2.01
C ALA A 142 7.71 6.00 2.53
N PHE A 143 6.72 5.73 1.68
CA PHE A 143 5.59 4.86 2.04
C PHE A 143 6.03 3.41 2.31
N LEU A 144 6.92 2.85 1.49
CA LEU A 144 7.46 1.49 1.70
C LEU A 144 8.29 1.39 2.98
N ASN A 145 9.03 2.43 3.35
CA ASN A 145 9.72 2.51 4.63
C ASN A 145 8.73 2.53 5.80
N ASP A 146 7.62 3.24 5.67
CA ASP A 146 6.52 3.21 6.64
C ASP A 146 5.88 1.81 6.75
N VAL A 147 5.65 1.12 5.61
CA VAL A 147 5.15 -0.26 5.57
C VAL A 147 6.11 -1.22 6.27
N ARG A 148 7.42 -1.15 5.99
CA ARG A 148 8.45 -1.98 6.65
C ARG A 148 8.47 -1.74 8.16
N SER A 149 8.34 -0.49 8.59
CA SER A 149 8.21 -0.13 10.01
C SER A 149 6.93 -0.72 10.63
N HIS A 150 5.81 -0.65 9.92
CA HIS A 150 4.52 -1.11 10.43
C HIS A 150 4.42 -2.64 10.56
N LEU A 151 5.00 -3.36 9.59
CA LEU A 151 5.03 -4.83 9.57
C LEU A 151 6.16 -5.43 10.42
N SER A 152 7.01 -4.60 11.01
CA SER A 152 8.13 -5.06 11.80
C SER A 152 7.65 -5.72 13.11
N PRO A 153 8.27 -6.84 13.52
CA PRO A 153 8.04 -7.37 14.87
C PRO A 153 8.57 -6.44 15.97
N TYR A 154 9.48 -5.52 15.61
CA TYR A 154 10.13 -4.61 16.53
C TYR A 154 9.25 -3.40 16.86
N PHE A 155 8.78 -3.32 18.11
CA PHE A 155 7.83 -2.29 18.54
C PHE A 155 8.37 -0.86 18.37
N TRP A 156 9.68 -0.63 18.55
CA TRP A 156 10.29 0.70 18.38
C TRP A 156 10.18 1.23 16.95
N ARG A 157 10.20 0.36 15.93
CA ARG A 157 9.98 0.78 14.54
C ARG A 157 8.55 1.29 14.32
N ARG A 158 7.57 0.75 15.04
CA ARG A 158 6.18 1.22 15.03
C ARG A 158 6.02 2.54 15.79
N ILE A 159 6.78 2.74 16.87
CA ILE A 159 6.84 4.04 17.56
C ILE A 159 7.44 5.11 16.65
N ALA A 160 8.55 4.81 15.98
CA ALA A 160 9.19 5.74 15.04
C ALA A 160 8.24 6.12 13.89
N LEU A 161 7.50 5.15 13.35
CA LEU A 161 6.42 5.40 12.36
C LEU A 161 5.36 6.36 12.92
N ALA A 162 4.87 6.10 14.14
CA ALA A 162 3.86 6.94 14.78
C ALA A 162 4.37 8.38 14.98
N TYR A 163 5.64 8.54 15.32
CA TYR A 163 6.29 9.83 15.46
C TYR A 163 6.41 10.58 14.12
N ARG A 164 6.93 9.92 13.06
CA ARG A 164 7.05 10.51 11.71
C ARG A 164 5.70 10.95 11.13
N ASN A 165 4.63 10.24 11.48
CA ASN A 165 3.30 10.42 10.92
C ASN A 165 2.32 11.00 11.94
N ARG A 166 2.81 11.64 13.00
CA ARG A 166 1.96 12.44 13.88
C ARG A 166 1.48 13.67 13.10
N GLU A 167 0.27 14.12 13.39
CA GLU A 167 -0.16 15.43 12.91
C GLU A 167 0.74 16.47 13.56
N VAL A 168 1.36 17.30 12.73
CA VAL A 168 1.91 18.57 13.19
C VAL A 168 0.69 19.47 13.37
N LYS A 169 0.39 19.83 14.61
CA LYS A 169 -0.61 20.87 14.91
C LYS A 169 -0.10 22.21 14.40
#